data_AF-A0A1B6AV59-F1
#
_entry.id   AF-A0A1B6AV59-F1
#
_cell.length_a   1.000
_cell.length_b   1.000
_cell.length_c   1.000
_cell.angle_alpha   90.00
_cell.angle_beta   90.00
_cell.angle_gamma   90.00
#
_symmetry.space_group_name_H-M   'P 1'
#
loop_
_entity.id
_entity.type
_entity.pdbx_description
1 polymer ?
#
loop_
_entity_poly.entity_id
_entity_poly.type
_entity_poly.pdbx_seq_one_letter_code
_entity_poly.pdbx_strand_id
1 'polypeptide(L)' 'MGPRLAPSVAAEAGAESPPWNGGVHADDLVTAVEPLVTSLQVELLSDNADLWGRAVDDMRYALIAHV' A
#
# COMPACT_ATOMS: atom_id res chain seq x y z
N MET A 1 -0.88 -15.74 -24.27
CA MET A 1 0.13 -15.55 -23.21
C MET A 1 -0.62 -14.99 -22.00
N GLY A 2 -1.09 -15.84 -21.10
CA GLY A 2 -1.92 -15.42 -19.93
C GLY A 2 -1.04 -14.97 -18.76
N PRO A 3 -1.52 -14.08 -17.87
CA PRO A 3 -0.72 -13.58 -16.75
C PRO A 3 -0.45 -14.72 -15.77
N ARG A 4 0.82 -14.87 -15.38
CA ARG A 4 1.26 -15.80 -14.34
C ARG A 4 0.91 -15.18 -12.99
N LEU A 5 -0.16 -15.66 -12.37
CA LEU A 5 -0.48 -15.37 -10.98
C LEU A 5 0.73 -15.80 -10.14
N ALA A 6 1.40 -14.84 -9.50
CA ALA A 6 2.41 -15.13 -8.50
C ALA A 6 1.76 -15.89 -7.34
N PRO A 7 2.43 -16.89 -6.73
CA PRO A 7 1.89 -17.57 -5.57
C PRO A 7 1.70 -16.54 -4.45
N SER A 8 0.47 -16.48 -3.89
CA SER A 8 0.20 -15.72 -2.67
C SER A 8 0.98 -16.39 -1.54
N VAL A 9 2.00 -15.70 -1.00
CA VAL A 9 2.72 -16.19 0.16
C VAL A 9 1.77 -16.18 1.36
N ALA A 10 1.52 -17.34 1.95
CA ALA A 10 0.83 -17.40 3.21
C ALA A 10 1.70 -16.71 4.27
N ALA A 11 1.12 -15.77 5.01
CA ALA A 11 1.79 -15.19 6.17
C ALA A 11 2.20 -16.34 7.11
N GLU A 12 3.47 -16.39 7.49
CA GLU A 12 4.02 -17.47 8.32
C GLU A 12 3.30 -17.50 9.68
N ALA A 13 2.71 -18.64 10.03
CA ALA A 13 1.97 -18.84 11.28
C ALA A 13 2.97 -18.86 12.45
N GLY A 14 3.38 -17.67 12.90
CA GLY A 14 4.39 -17.47 13.93
C GLY A 14 5.23 -16.21 13.76
N ALA A 15 5.13 -15.52 12.61
CA ALA A 15 5.70 -14.19 12.47
C ALA A 15 4.95 -13.24 13.41
N GLU A 16 5.69 -12.61 14.33
CA GLU A 16 5.15 -11.51 15.11
C GLU A 16 4.56 -10.48 14.14
N SER A 17 3.39 -9.95 14.47
CA SER A 17 2.74 -8.95 13.64
C SER A 17 3.73 -7.83 13.38
N PRO A 18 4.05 -7.51 12.12
CA PRO A 18 4.97 -6.43 11.86
C PRO A 18 4.40 -5.14 12.46
N PRO A 19 5.25 -4.16 12.81
CA PRO A 19 4.79 -2.94 13.48
C PRO A 19 3.75 -2.16 12.66
N TRP A 20 3.69 -2.39 11.35
CA TRP A 20 2.72 -1.84 10.40
C TRP A 20 1.54 -2.77 10.10
N ASN A 21 1.26 -3.78 10.93
CA ASN A 21 0.11 -4.67 10.71
C ASN A 21 -1.25 -3.91 10.79
N GLY A 22 -1.26 -2.74 11.43
CA GLY A 22 -2.39 -1.79 11.42
C GLY A 22 -2.43 -0.85 10.20
N GLY A 23 -1.52 -1.03 9.24
CA GLY A 23 -1.27 -0.10 8.15
C GLY A 23 -0.21 0.95 8.50
N VAL A 24 0.11 1.78 7.51
CA VAL A 24 1.02 2.93 7.66
C VAL A 24 0.26 4.16 7.19
N HIS A 25 0.29 5.23 7.97
CA HIS A 25 -0.27 6.51 7.54
C HIS A 25 0.52 7.04 6.34
N ALA A 26 -0.17 7.65 5.38
CA ALA A 26 0.47 8.16 4.17
C ALA A 26 1.58 9.17 4.49
N ASP A 27 1.39 10.01 5.51
CA ASP A 27 2.35 11.03 5.95
C ASP A 27 3.65 10.42 6.51
N ASP A 28 3.54 9.39 7.35
CA ASP A 28 4.69 8.65 7.86
C ASP A 28 5.48 8.00 6.73
N LEU A 29 4.77 7.40 5.77
CA LEU A 29 5.42 6.76 4.63
C LEU A 29 6.06 7.78 3.68
N VAL A 30 5.43 8.93 3.45
CA VAL A 30 6.00 10.05 2.69
C VAL A 30 7.29 10.52 3.32
N THR A 31 7.27 10.81 4.62
CA THR A 31 8.44 11.28 5.38
C THR A 31 9.62 10.29 5.27
N ALA A 32 9.34 9.00 5.32
CA ALA A 32 10.37 7.97 5.21
C ALA A 32 10.95 7.84 3.78
N VAL A 33 10.14 8.06 2.74
CA VAL A 33 10.53 7.83 1.34
C VAL A 33 11.08 9.09 0.67
N GLU A 34 10.62 10.29 1.04
CA GLU A 34 11.04 11.57 0.47
C GLU A 34 12.57 11.70 0.25
N PRO A 35 13.46 11.37 1.22
CA PRO A 35 14.90 11.55 1.03
C PRO A 35 15.54 10.58 0.01
N LEU A 36 14.80 9.58 -0.49
CA LEU A 36 15.30 8.53 -1.36
C LEU A 36 14.93 8.73 -2.83
N VAL A 37 14.09 9.72 -3.14
CA VAL A 37 13.43 9.84 -4.45
C VAL A 37 13.51 11.28 -4.98
N THR A 38 13.44 11.44 -6.29
CA THR A 38 13.46 12.75 -6.94
C THR A 38 12.07 13.40 -6.95
N SER A 39 11.00 12.59 -6.93
CA SER A 39 9.61 13.06 -6.89
C SER A 39 8.70 12.04 -6.23
N LEU A 40 7.66 12.54 -5.56
CA LEU A 40 6.72 11.75 -4.77
C LEU A 40 5.29 12.32 -4.92
N GLN A 41 4.31 11.43 -5.07
CA GLN A 41 2.88 11.76 -5.10
C GLN A 41 2.08 10.75 -4.28
N VAL A 42 1.10 11.25 -3.53
CA VAL A 42 0.11 10.44 -2.81
C VAL A 42 -1.24 10.57 -3.50
N GLU A 43 -1.88 9.44 -3.80
CA GLU A 43 -3.27 9.42 -4.27
C GLU A 43 -4.16 8.70 -3.25
N LEU A 44 -5.22 9.38 -2.80
CA LEU A 44 -6.27 8.77 -1.98
C LEU A 44 -7.19 7.93 -2.88
N LEU A 45 -7.37 6.68 -2.51
CA LEU A 45 -8.13 5.69 -3.27
C LEU A 45 -9.36 5.19 -2.52
N SER A 46 -9.55 5.59 -1.25
CA SER A 46 -10.66 5.14 -0.41
C SER A 46 -12.03 5.37 -1.06
N ASP A 47 -12.22 6.51 -1.72
CA ASP A 47 -13.51 6.87 -2.35
C ASP A 47 -13.79 6.15 -3.68
N ASN A 48 -12.82 5.42 -4.23
CA ASN A 48 -12.99 4.74 -5.50
C ASN A 48 -13.52 3.31 -5.30
N ALA A 49 -14.82 3.20 -5.05
CA ALA A 49 -15.48 1.92 -4.77
C ALA A 49 -15.29 0.87 -5.90
N ASP A 50 -15.17 1.29 -7.15
CA ASP A 50 -14.91 0.40 -8.29
C ASP A 50 -13.56 -0.32 -8.17
N LEU A 51 -12.53 0.33 -7.60
CA LEU A 51 -11.22 -0.32 -7.36
C LEU A 51 -11.31 -1.45 -6.32
N TRP A 52 -12.25 -1.34 -5.38
CA TRP A 52 -12.36 -2.26 -4.24
C TRP A 52 -13.53 -3.25 -4.38
N GLY A 53 -14.38 -3.10 -5.39
CA GLY A 53 -15.62 -3.85 -5.57
C GLY A 53 -16.67 -3.58 -4.48
N ARG A 54 -16.41 -2.62 -3.58
CA ARG A 54 -17.29 -2.18 -2.49
C ARG A 54 -16.80 -0.85 -1.93
N ALA A 55 -17.66 -0.16 -1.17
CA ALA A 55 -17.20 0.95 -0.33
C ALA A 55 -16.22 0.44 0.74
N VAL A 56 -15.15 1.19 0.94
CA VAL A 56 -14.17 0.98 2.02
C VAL A 56 -14.21 2.19 2.95
N ASP A 57 -14.11 1.94 4.24
CA ASP A 57 -14.13 2.99 5.28
C ASP A 57 -12.72 3.27 5.81
N ASP A 58 -11.80 2.32 5.61
CA ASP A 58 -10.40 2.45 5.96
C ASP A 58 -9.58 3.17 4.87
N MET A 59 -8.49 3.81 5.30
CA MET A 59 -7.65 4.61 4.41
C MET A 59 -6.93 3.72 3.39
N ARG A 60 -7.15 4.00 2.11
CA ARG A 60 -6.43 3.39 0.99
C ARG A 60 -5.76 4.49 0.18
N TYR A 61 -4.47 4.32 -0.10
CA TYR A 61 -3.72 5.27 -0.91
C TYR A 61 -2.66 4.56 -1.74
N ALA A 62 -2.24 5.22 -2.82
CA ALA A 62 -1.03 4.87 -3.55
C ALA A 62 0.05 5.92 -3.26
N LEU A 63 1.27 5.46 -3.00
CA LEU A 63 2.46 6.29 -2.97
C LEU A 63 3.26 6.02 -4.25
N ILE A 64 3.36 7.03 -5.11
CA ILE A 64 4.03 6.94 -6.41
C ILE A 64 5.33 7.72 -6.31
N ALA A 65 6.46 7.07 -6.60
CA ALA A 65 7.78 7.67 -6.44
C ALA A 65 8.66 7.45 -7.67
N HIS A 66 9.49 8.43 -7.98
CA HIS A 66 10.48 8.39 -9.06
C HIS A 66 11.89 8.51 -8.50
N VAL A 67 12.77 7.56 -8.84
CA VAL A 67 14.19 7.53 -8.44
C VAL A 67 15.09 8.20 -9.46
#